data_AF-A0A329L6H6-F1
#
_entry.id   AF-A0A329L6H6-F1
#
_cell.length_a   1.000
_cell.length_b   1.000
_cell.length_c   1.000
_cell.angle_alpha   90.00
_cell.angle_beta   90.00
_cell.angle_gamma   90.00
#
_symmetry.space_group_name_H-M   'P 1'
#
loop_
_entity.id
_entity.type
_entity.pdbx_description
1 polymer ?
#
loop_
_entity_poly.entity_id
_entity_poly.type
_entity_poly.pdbx_seq_one_letter_code
_entity_poly.pdbx_strand_id
1 'polypeptide(L)'
;MAALDEEYKDSPAVNTVFMYISIFFLMPIFMLLMLYRMSQHRNYTHKKISDCRLKGTFAMFFYLVYVIGMLSSEFSATGLVAFSILFLLPSLYQFHKAKRIKRKLHKRLEQYQNYFMENQVTTIERLGKLTGERPEIVKNELLHWIYIGVLENIDVQANRVFIYGSYQEPQVSQRHVHIEVNHTAPHRPHPSREAVAPPPPPKPKTVQCHGCGASMTIMEGETKRCEYCDSILS
;
A
#
# COMPACT_ATOMS: atom_id res chain seq x y z
N MET A 1 -4.19 -11.78 2.49
CA MET A 1 -5.30 -10.81 2.70
C MET A 1 -5.87 -10.90 4.10
N ALA A 2 -6.37 -12.06 4.58
CA ALA A 2 -6.95 -12.17 5.93
C ALA A 2 -6.06 -11.64 7.09
N ALA A 3 -4.74 -11.87 7.05
CA ALA A 3 -3.82 -11.35 8.09
C ALA A 3 -3.64 -9.82 8.06
N LEU A 4 -3.74 -9.20 6.88
CA LEU A 4 -3.68 -7.74 6.73
C LEU A 4 -4.96 -7.07 7.26
N ASP A 5 -6.10 -7.75 7.14
CA ASP A 5 -7.39 -7.25 7.64
C ASP A 5 -7.44 -7.17 9.17
N GLU A 6 -6.75 -8.08 9.86
CA GLU A 6 -6.60 -8.03 11.32
C GLU A 6 -5.67 -6.89 11.76
N GLU A 7 -4.58 -6.65 11.04
CA GLU A 7 -3.60 -5.63 11.42
C GLU A 7 -4.03 -4.21 11.01
N TYR A 8 -4.75 -4.04 9.90
CA TYR A 8 -5.10 -2.73 9.36
C TYR A 8 -6.59 -2.40 9.49
N LYS A 9 -6.95 -1.74 10.59
CA LYS A 9 -8.31 -1.24 10.82
C LYS A 9 -8.54 0.12 10.13
N ASP A 10 -9.01 0.11 8.88
CA ASP A 10 -9.28 1.36 8.13
C ASP A 10 -10.54 2.10 8.60
N SER A 11 -11.44 1.44 9.33
CA SER A 11 -12.65 2.09 9.83
C SER A 11 -12.31 3.34 10.68
N PRO A 12 -13.01 4.47 10.48
CA PRO A 12 -12.83 5.62 11.35
C PRO A 12 -13.31 5.32 12.77
N ALA A 13 -12.74 5.99 13.78
CA ALA A 13 -13.13 5.78 15.18
C ALA A 13 -14.61 6.06 15.46
N VAL A 14 -15.20 6.97 14.68
CA VAL A 14 -16.63 7.31 14.70
C VAL A 14 -17.15 7.24 13.27
N ASN A 15 -18.32 6.64 13.04
CA ASN A 15 -18.91 6.61 11.71
C ASN A 15 -19.22 8.04 11.22
N THR A 16 -18.82 8.38 10.01
CA THR A 16 -19.05 9.70 9.42
C THR A 16 -20.55 10.03 9.33
N VAL A 17 -21.41 9.04 9.07
CA VAL A 17 -22.87 9.22 9.02
C VAL A 17 -23.41 9.65 10.38
N PHE A 18 -22.96 9.01 11.46
CA PHE A 18 -23.35 9.39 12.82
C PHE A 18 -22.92 10.81 13.17
N MET A 19 -21.76 11.26 12.66
CA MET A 19 -21.35 12.65 12.83
C MET A 19 -22.24 13.62 12.05
N TYR A 20 -22.71 13.28 10.85
CA TYR A 20 -23.67 14.14 10.15
C TYR A 20 -25.00 14.24 10.90
N ILE A 21 -25.50 13.13 11.45
CA ILE A 21 -26.70 13.14 12.28
C ILE A 21 -26.50 14.05 13.51
N SER A 22 -25.36 13.94 14.20
CA SER A 22 -25.12 14.76 15.39
C SER A 22 -25.00 16.26 15.11
N ILE A 23 -24.62 16.68 13.90
CA ILE A 23 -24.64 18.10 13.50
C ILE A 23 -26.05 18.68 13.59
N PHE A 24 -27.07 17.93 13.14
CA PHE A 24 -28.45 18.42 13.10
C PHE A 24 -29.11 18.47 14.47
N PHE A 25 -28.86 17.46 15.31
CA PHE A 25 -29.56 17.33 16.59
C PHE A 25 -28.81 17.96 17.76
N LEU A 26 -27.48 17.86 17.80
CA LEU A 26 -26.67 18.11 19.01
C LEU A 26 -25.30 18.73 18.65
N MET A 27 -25.30 19.99 18.22
CA MET A 27 -24.09 20.76 17.87
C MET A 27 -22.94 20.68 18.90
N PRO A 28 -23.15 20.77 20.24
CA PRO A 28 -22.04 20.62 21.19
C PRO A 28 -21.45 19.21 21.19
N ILE A 29 -22.28 18.17 20.99
CA ILE A 29 -21.82 16.78 20.91
C ILE A 29 -20.98 16.58 19.65
N PHE A 30 -21.37 17.18 18.51
CA PHE A 30 -20.55 17.15 17.30
C PHE A 30 -19.13 17.68 17.55
N MET A 31 -18.98 18.81 18.26
CA MET A 31 -17.65 19.35 18.58
C MET A 31 -16.82 18.39 19.43
N LEU A 32 -17.42 17.76 20.45
CA LEU A 32 -16.74 16.77 21.29
C LEU A 32 -16.31 15.53 20.48
N LEU A 33 -17.20 15.00 19.64
CA LEU A 33 -16.90 13.87 18.76
C LEU A 33 -15.80 14.20 17.76
N MET A 34 -15.80 15.41 17.22
CA MET A 34 -14.78 15.86 16.28
C MET A 34 -13.41 15.98 16.95
N LEU A 35 -13.33 16.50 18.18
CA LEU A 35 -12.09 16.56 18.96
C LEU A 35 -11.58 15.17 19.31
N TYR A 36 -12.46 14.28 19.77
CA TYR A 36 -12.13 12.88 20.04
C TYR A 36 -11.56 12.20 18.78
N ARG A 37 -12.25 12.35 17.65
CA ARG A 37 -11.82 11.81 16.35
C ARG A 37 -10.45 12.35 15.92
N MET A 38 -10.22 13.66 16.05
CA MET A 38 -8.93 14.27 15.73
C MET A 38 -7.78 13.72 16.57
N SER A 39 -8.04 13.46 17.85
CA SER A 39 -7.05 12.86 18.75
C SER A 39 -6.66 11.46 18.28
N GLN A 40 -7.67 10.63 17.96
CA GLN A 40 -7.45 9.26 17.46
C GLN A 40 -6.73 9.24 16.10
N HIS A 41 -6.98 10.21 15.23
CA HIS A 41 -6.37 10.27 13.90
C HIS A 41 -4.98 10.96 13.87
N ARG A 42 -4.36 11.21 15.03
CA ARG A 42 -3.05 11.89 15.09
C ARG A 42 -1.95 11.16 14.31
N ASN A 43 -2.01 9.84 14.20
CA ASN A 43 -0.99 9.01 13.52
C ASN A 43 -1.41 8.52 12.13
N TYR A 44 -2.59 8.90 11.63
CA TYR A 44 -3.13 8.44 10.35
C TYR A 44 -3.27 9.61 9.37
N THR A 45 -2.26 9.83 8.53
CA THR A 45 -2.24 10.97 7.61
C THR A 45 -3.41 10.98 6.63
N HIS A 46 -3.84 9.82 6.12
CA HIS A 46 -4.99 9.73 5.23
C HIS A 46 -6.30 10.12 5.94
N LYS A 47 -6.50 9.67 7.19
CA LYS A 47 -7.68 10.04 7.99
C LYS A 47 -7.72 11.54 8.32
N LYS A 48 -6.55 12.19 8.53
CA LYS A 48 -6.48 13.66 8.71
C LYS A 48 -7.02 14.45 7.51
N ILE A 49 -6.86 13.94 6.29
CA ILE A 49 -7.41 14.58 5.08
C ILE A 49 -8.95 14.60 5.16
N SER A 50 -9.54 13.45 5.53
CA SER A 50 -10.98 13.32 5.74
C SER A 50 -11.48 14.25 6.86
N ASP A 51 -10.76 14.31 7.99
CA ASP A 51 -11.12 15.18 9.11
C ASP A 51 -11.06 16.68 8.77
N CYS A 52 -10.07 17.10 7.97
CA CYS A 52 -9.99 18.49 7.49
C CYS A 52 -11.16 18.80 6.55
N ARG A 53 -11.51 17.89 5.64
CA ARG A 53 -12.68 18.06 4.76
C ARG A 53 -13.98 18.12 5.54
N LEU A 54 -14.14 17.30 6.57
CA LEU A 54 -15.32 17.31 7.42
C LEU A 54 -15.47 18.64 8.17
N LYS A 55 -14.39 19.15 8.79
CA LYS A 55 -14.40 20.47 9.45
C LYS A 55 -14.73 21.60 8.47
N GLY A 56 -14.17 21.56 7.26
CA GLY A 56 -14.50 22.52 6.21
C GLY A 56 -15.97 22.44 5.78
N THR A 57 -16.48 21.22 5.59
CA THR A 57 -17.89 20.97 5.24
C THR A 57 -18.83 21.46 6.32
N PHE A 58 -18.51 21.23 7.59
CA PHE A 58 -19.27 21.76 8.72
C PHE A 58 -19.31 23.29 8.72
N ALA A 59 -18.16 23.96 8.64
CA ALA A 59 -18.12 25.41 8.61
C ALA A 59 -18.86 25.98 7.37
N MET A 60 -18.74 25.34 6.21
CA MET A 60 -19.49 25.71 5.00
C MET A 60 -21.00 25.56 5.18
N PHE A 61 -21.45 24.51 5.83
CA PHE A 61 -22.88 24.28 6.09
C PHE A 61 -23.48 25.40 6.93
N PHE A 62 -22.83 25.81 8.03
CA PHE A 62 -23.30 26.95 8.84
C PHE A 62 -23.30 28.26 8.07
N TYR A 63 -22.29 28.49 7.22
CA TYR A 63 -22.27 29.65 6.34
C TYR A 63 -23.46 29.66 5.37
N LEU A 64 -23.77 28.51 4.73
CA LEU A 64 -24.89 28.39 3.80
C LEU A 64 -26.24 28.57 4.48
N VAL A 65 -26.46 27.96 5.66
CA VAL A 65 -27.68 28.15 6.45
C VAL A 65 -27.88 29.62 6.80
N TYR A 66 -26.80 30.32 7.20
CA TYR A 66 -26.84 31.75 7.48
C TYR A 66 -27.21 32.58 6.24
N VAL A 67 -26.60 32.31 5.09
CA VAL A 67 -26.92 33.00 3.83
C VAL A 67 -28.38 32.77 3.41
N ILE A 68 -28.89 31.54 3.54
CA ILE A 68 -30.30 31.22 3.25
C ILE A 68 -31.24 31.98 4.20
N GLY A 69 -30.91 32.02 5.50
CA GLY A 69 -31.67 32.80 6.47
C GLY A 69 -31.73 34.28 6.12
N MET A 70 -30.62 34.85 5.63
CA MET A 70 -30.57 36.23 5.16
C MET A 70 -31.46 36.52 3.94
N LEU A 71 -31.75 35.54 3.09
CA LEU A 71 -32.70 35.75 1.98
C LEU A 71 -34.13 35.99 2.47
N SER A 72 -34.45 35.58 3.70
CA SER A 72 -35.80 35.66 4.28
C SER A 72 -36.02 36.84 5.22
N SER A 73 -34.96 37.59 5.57
CA SER A 73 -35.01 38.58 6.65
C SER A 73 -34.10 39.78 6.39
N GLU A 74 -34.44 40.94 6.98
CA GLU A 74 -33.64 42.17 6.89
C GLU A 74 -32.40 42.09 7.78
N PHE A 75 -31.40 41.32 7.37
CA PHE A 75 -30.09 41.33 8.02
C PHE A 75 -29.20 42.47 7.51
N SER A 76 -28.32 42.95 8.39
CA SER A 76 -27.35 44.00 8.04
C SER A 76 -26.18 43.45 7.22
N ALA A 77 -25.67 44.26 6.28
CA ALA A 77 -24.46 43.95 5.51
C ALA A 77 -23.24 43.66 6.42
N THR A 78 -23.17 44.32 7.58
CA THR A 78 -22.15 44.08 8.61
C THR A 78 -22.19 42.64 9.12
N GLY A 79 -23.38 42.06 9.30
CA GLY A 79 -23.55 40.66 9.69
C GLY A 79 -22.96 39.69 8.65
N LEU A 80 -23.25 39.92 7.36
CA LEU A 80 -22.71 39.10 6.26
C LEU A 80 -21.19 39.05 6.26
N VAL A 81 -20.55 40.22 6.41
CA VAL A 81 -19.09 40.33 6.42
C VAL A 81 -18.51 39.58 7.62
N ALA A 82 -19.06 39.79 8.83
CA ALA A 82 -18.59 39.13 10.03
C ALA A 82 -18.73 37.59 9.95
N PHE A 83 -19.87 37.08 9.48
CA PHE A 83 -20.10 35.64 9.32
C PHE A 83 -19.25 35.02 8.21
N SER A 84 -18.98 35.76 7.13
CA SER A 84 -18.09 35.29 6.07
C SER A 84 -16.66 35.12 6.59
N ILE A 85 -16.16 36.07 7.38
CA ILE A 85 -14.85 35.95 8.02
C ILE A 85 -14.81 34.77 9.00
N LEU A 86 -15.89 34.58 9.78
CA LEU A 86 -15.95 33.56 10.82
C LEU A 86 -16.10 32.12 10.27
N PHE A 87 -16.84 31.92 9.17
CA PHE A 87 -17.16 30.58 8.66
C PHE A 87 -16.63 30.28 7.27
N LEU A 88 -16.76 31.22 6.33
CA LEU A 88 -16.33 30.98 4.94
C LEU A 88 -14.81 30.88 4.84
N LEU A 89 -14.06 31.82 5.44
CA LEU A 89 -12.59 31.79 5.36
C LEU A 89 -11.99 30.52 6.02
N PRO A 90 -12.39 30.12 7.24
CA PRO A 90 -11.91 28.87 7.82
C PRO A 90 -12.31 27.64 7.01
N SER A 91 -13.52 27.62 6.43
CA SER A 91 -13.97 26.53 5.56
C SER A 91 -13.02 26.34 4.36
N LEU A 92 -12.77 27.42 3.61
CA LEU A 92 -11.85 27.41 2.47
C LEU A 92 -10.42 27.03 2.88
N TYR A 93 -9.95 27.54 4.01
CA TYR A 93 -8.65 27.19 4.57
C TYR A 93 -8.53 25.69 4.84
N GLN A 94 -9.54 25.06 5.47
CA GLN A 94 -9.52 23.62 5.75
C GLN A 94 -9.50 22.78 4.47
N PHE A 95 -10.26 23.18 3.44
CA PHE A 95 -10.21 22.50 2.13
C PHE A 95 -8.84 22.63 1.46
N HIS A 96 -8.23 23.81 1.51
CA HIS A 96 -6.88 24.02 0.97
C HIS A 96 -5.84 23.20 1.74
N LYS A 97 -5.94 23.17 3.07
CA LYS A 97 -5.11 22.35 3.94
C LYS A 97 -5.25 20.86 3.60
N ALA A 98 -6.47 20.37 3.39
CA ALA A 98 -6.71 18.98 2.97
C ALA A 98 -6.04 18.67 1.61
N LYS A 99 -6.12 19.59 0.64
CA LYS A 99 -5.42 19.46 -0.65
C LYS A 99 -3.89 19.41 -0.47
N ARG A 100 -3.33 20.27 0.37
CA ARG A 100 -1.88 20.28 0.68
C ARG A 100 -1.42 18.98 1.33
N ILE A 101 -2.14 18.48 2.33
CA ILE A 101 -1.83 17.21 2.99
C ILE A 101 -1.88 16.05 1.99
N LYS A 102 -2.91 15.99 1.13
CA LYS A 102 -3.01 14.97 0.08
C LYS A 102 -1.79 14.97 -0.84
N ARG A 103 -1.37 16.15 -1.32
CA ARG A 103 -0.16 16.29 -2.17
C ARG A 103 1.10 15.83 -1.44
N LYS A 104 1.27 16.19 -0.16
CA LYS A 104 2.42 15.76 0.65
C LYS A 104 2.44 14.23 0.81
N LEU A 105 1.28 13.60 1.03
CA LEU A 105 1.15 12.16 1.17
C LEU A 105 1.56 11.41 -0.12
N HIS A 106 1.18 11.90 -1.29
CA HIS A 106 1.59 11.29 -2.57
C HIS A 106 3.09 11.46 -2.82
N LYS A 107 3.65 12.64 -2.55
CA LYS A 107 5.11 12.85 -2.66
C LYS A 107 5.92 11.92 -1.77
N ARG A 108 5.41 11.60 -0.57
CA ARG A 108 6.07 10.64 0.33
C ARG A 108 6.00 9.21 -0.20
N LEU A 109 4.89 8.84 -0.84
CA LEU A 109 4.77 7.54 -1.49
C LEU A 109 5.84 7.37 -2.59
N GLU A 110 6.01 8.38 -3.44
CA GLU A 110 7.08 8.40 -4.46
C GLU A 110 8.46 8.26 -3.81
N GLN A 111 8.70 8.96 -2.69
CA GLN A 111 9.95 8.82 -1.93
C GLN A 111 10.14 7.40 -1.38
N TYR A 112 9.10 6.78 -0.83
CA TYR A 112 9.17 5.40 -0.32
C TYR A 112 9.53 4.42 -1.43
N GLN A 113 8.89 4.54 -2.60
CA GLN A 113 9.21 3.73 -3.77
C GLN A 113 10.68 3.89 -4.19
N ASN A 114 11.19 5.12 -4.26
CA ASN A 114 12.60 5.36 -4.59
C ASN A 114 13.55 4.75 -3.54
N TYR A 115 13.21 4.83 -2.24
CA TYR A 115 14.03 4.20 -1.20
C TYR A 115 14.03 2.66 -1.26
N PHE A 116 12.93 2.05 -1.68
CA PHE A 116 12.86 0.61 -1.89
C PHE A 116 13.69 0.18 -3.10
N MET A 117 13.60 0.91 -4.22
CA MET A 117 14.27 0.55 -5.47
C MET A 117 15.77 0.86 -5.49
N GLU A 118 16.17 2.04 -5.02
CA GLU A 118 17.56 2.50 -5.13
C GLU A 118 18.43 2.07 -3.94
N ASN A 119 17.87 2.17 -2.74
CA ASN A 119 18.64 2.07 -1.50
C ASN A 119 18.38 0.78 -0.70
N GLN A 120 17.46 -0.06 -1.20
CA GLN A 120 17.02 -1.31 -0.55
C GLN A 120 16.68 -1.10 0.93
N VAL A 121 16.07 0.05 1.27
CA VAL A 121 15.74 0.38 2.66
C VAL A 121 14.49 -0.39 3.07
N THR A 122 14.69 -1.47 3.83
CA THR A 122 13.59 -2.34 4.27
C THR A 122 13.12 -2.06 5.70
N THR A 123 13.79 -1.19 6.46
CA THR A 123 13.41 -0.93 7.87
C THR A 123 12.60 0.35 8.02
N ILE A 124 11.43 0.26 8.67
CA ILE A 124 10.50 1.39 8.85
C ILE A 124 11.16 2.53 9.65
N GLU A 125 11.98 2.20 10.66
CA GLU A 125 12.76 3.19 11.41
C GLU A 125 13.70 4.01 10.53
N ARG A 126 14.36 3.36 9.55
CA ARG A 126 15.28 4.04 8.64
C ARG A 126 14.50 4.89 7.63
N LEU A 127 13.38 4.41 7.12
CA LEU A 127 12.45 5.20 6.31
C LEU A 127 11.95 6.44 7.06
N GLY A 128 11.61 6.30 8.35
CA GLY A 128 11.22 7.42 9.21
C GLY A 128 12.33 8.46 9.34
N LYS A 129 13.57 8.03 9.62
CA LYS A 129 14.74 8.92 9.67
C LYS A 129 15.01 9.63 8.35
N LEU A 130 14.90 8.93 7.21
CA LEU A 130 15.14 9.50 5.88
C LEU A 130 14.04 10.48 5.46
N THR A 131 12.78 10.22 5.82
CA THR A 131 11.66 11.10 5.47
C THR A 131 11.35 12.17 6.51
N GLY A 132 11.99 12.13 7.68
CA GLY A 132 11.72 13.03 8.80
C GLY A 132 10.37 12.78 9.46
N GLU A 133 9.80 11.59 9.30
CA GLU A 133 8.50 11.21 9.86
C GLU A 133 8.66 10.19 10.98
N ARG A 134 7.65 10.10 11.85
CA ARG A 134 7.66 9.12 12.94
C ARG A 134 7.46 7.71 12.37
N PRO A 135 8.15 6.67 12.89
CA PRO A 135 8.03 5.30 12.39
C PRO A 135 6.59 4.79 12.34
N GLU A 136 5.75 5.17 13.31
CA GLU A 136 4.34 4.76 13.35
C GLU A 136 3.53 5.38 12.21
N ILE A 137 3.85 6.62 11.82
CA ILE A 137 3.21 7.29 10.68
C ILE A 137 3.63 6.58 9.39
N VAL A 138 4.91 6.28 9.24
CA VAL A 138 5.43 5.55 8.06
C VAL A 138 4.77 4.17 7.95
N LYS A 139 4.72 3.40 9.05
CA LYS A 139 4.04 2.10 9.09
C LYS A 139 2.58 2.22 8.66
N ASN A 140 1.82 3.14 9.25
CA ASN A 140 0.40 3.32 8.93
C ASN A 140 0.17 3.79 7.49
N GLU A 141 1.06 4.63 6.94
CA GLU A 141 1.00 5.07 5.54
C GLU A 141 1.30 3.91 4.59
N LEU A 142 2.34 3.10 4.84
CA LEU A 142 2.64 1.91 4.04
C LEU A 142 1.51 0.89 4.06
N LEU A 143 0.98 0.56 5.26
CA LEU A 143 -0.17 -0.34 5.39
C LEU A 143 -1.39 0.18 4.64
N HIS A 144 -1.66 1.49 4.68
CA HIS A 144 -2.73 2.09 3.91
C HIS A 144 -2.55 1.84 2.40
N TRP A 145 -1.35 2.10 1.88
CA TRP A 145 -1.05 1.97 0.45
C TRP A 145 -1.06 0.52 -0.04
N ILE A 146 -0.66 -0.43 0.81
CA ILE A 146 -0.79 -1.87 0.55
C ILE A 146 -2.27 -2.26 0.53
N TYR A 147 -3.05 -1.80 1.52
CA TYR A 147 -4.48 -2.09 1.61
C TYR A 147 -5.27 -1.59 0.39
N ILE A 148 -4.95 -0.39 -0.13
CA ILE A 148 -5.61 0.13 -1.34
C ILE A 148 -5.00 -0.39 -2.66
N GLY A 149 -4.04 -1.31 -2.59
CA GLY A 149 -3.44 -1.97 -3.76
C GLY A 149 -2.47 -1.10 -4.57
N VAL A 150 -1.94 -0.02 -4.01
CA VAL A 150 -0.97 0.85 -4.70
C VAL A 150 0.46 0.34 -4.56
N LEU A 151 0.78 -0.30 -3.44
CA LEU A 151 2.04 -1.00 -3.23
C LEU A 151 1.80 -2.50 -3.36
N GLU A 152 1.92 -3.01 -4.58
CA GLU A 152 1.84 -4.43 -4.86
C GLU A 152 3.12 -5.16 -4.47
N ASN A 153 3.00 -6.43 -4.08
CA ASN A 153 4.12 -7.28 -3.69
C ASN A 153 4.96 -6.75 -2.51
N ILE A 154 4.39 -5.89 -1.68
CA ILE A 154 5.03 -5.41 -0.46
C ILE A 154 4.21 -5.87 0.75
N ASP A 155 4.90 -6.38 1.76
CA ASP A 155 4.30 -6.70 3.06
C ASP A 155 5.11 -6.07 4.20
N VAL A 156 4.45 -5.78 5.30
CA VAL A 156 5.04 -5.08 6.45
C VAL A 156 4.90 -5.96 7.68
N GLN A 157 5.98 -6.64 8.07
CA GLN A 157 6.00 -7.49 9.27
C GLN A 157 7.09 -7.01 10.24
N ALA A 158 6.76 -6.97 11.53
CA ALA A 158 7.72 -6.70 12.62
C ALA A 158 8.66 -5.50 12.37
N ASN A 159 8.11 -4.38 11.87
CA ASN A 159 8.84 -3.14 11.58
C ASN A 159 9.81 -3.21 10.38
N ARG A 160 9.68 -4.24 9.54
CA ARG A 160 10.41 -4.44 8.29
C ARG A 160 9.43 -4.56 7.13
N VAL A 161 9.91 -4.16 5.96
CA VAL A 161 9.20 -4.19 4.69
C VAL A 161 9.81 -5.31 3.84
N PHE A 162 8.99 -6.27 3.46
CA PHE A 162 9.34 -7.39 2.60
C PHE A 162 8.81 -7.12 1.20
N ILE A 163 9.68 -7.23 0.19
CA ILE A 163 9.34 -7.04 -1.21
C ILE A 163 9.38 -8.41 -1.89
N TYR A 164 8.22 -8.92 -2.28
CA TYR A 164 8.08 -10.17 -3.01
C TYR A 164 8.29 -9.90 -4.51
N GLY A 165 8.94 -10.83 -5.22
CA GLY A 165 9.10 -10.73 -6.67
C GLY A 165 10.26 -9.86 -7.17
N SER A 166 11.04 -9.21 -6.31
CA SER A 166 12.29 -8.54 -6.72
C SER A 166 13.51 -9.46 -6.76
N TYR A 167 13.36 -10.74 -6.39
CA TYR A 167 14.34 -11.76 -6.73
C TYR A 167 14.10 -12.20 -8.18
N GLN A 168 14.57 -11.40 -9.14
CA GLN A 168 15.23 -12.05 -10.26
C GLN A 168 16.40 -12.78 -9.60
N GLU A 169 16.24 -14.09 -9.40
CA GLU A 169 17.37 -14.98 -9.21
C GLU A 169 18.43 -14.50 -10.21
N PRO A 170 19.61 -14.02 -9.75
CA PRO A 170 20.61 -13.53 -10.67
C PRO A 170 20.75 -14.65 -11.66
N GLN A 171 20.35 -14.40 -12.91
CA GLN A 171 20.68 -15.30 -13.98
C GLN A 171 22.19 -15.29 -13.96
N VAL A 172 22.76 -16.23 -13.22
CA VAL A 172 24.10 -16.74 -13.43
C VAL A 172 24.02 -17.05 -14.89
N SER A 173 24.54 -16.11 -15.68
CA SER A 173 24.80 -16.29 -17.08
C SER A 173 25.69 -17.52 -17.06
N GLN A 174 25.08 -18.69 -17.20
CA GLN A 174 25.67 -19.79 -17.90
C GLN A 174 26.03 -19.14 -19.22
N ARG A 175 27.24 -18.58 -19.26
CA ARG A 175 28.01 -18.47 -20.48
C ARG A 175 27.93 -19.87 -21.05
N HIS A 176 26.94 -20.12 -21.90
CA HIS A 176 27.13 -21.00 -23.02
C HIS A 176 28.33 -20.41 -23.74
N VAL A 177 29.50 -20.92 -23.35
CA VAL A 177 30.68 -20.88 -24.19
C VAL A 177 30.23 -21.59 -25.46
N HIS A 178 29.80 -20.80 -26.43
CA HIS A 178 29.67 -21.24 -27.80
C HIS A 178 31.09 -21.61 -28.22
N ILE A 179 31.47 -22.87 -28.03
CA ILE A 179 32.62 -23.44 -28.73
C ILE A 179 32.14 -23.56 -30.17
N GLU A 180 32.49 -22.57 -30.97
CA GLU A 180 32.34 -22.59 -32.42
C GLU A 180 33.30 -23.65 -32.97
N VAL A 181 32.83 -24.91 -33.01
CA VAL A 181 33.54 -25.98 -33.71
C VAL A 181 33.25 -25.81 -35.19
N ASN A 182 34.22 -25.23 -35.88
CA ASN A 182 34.19 -24.99 -37.31
C ASN A 182 34.26 -26.34 -38.05
N HIS A 183 33.10 -26.90 -38.43
CA HIS A 183 33.00 -28.08 -39.29
C HIS A 183 32.45 -27.69 -40.65
N THR A 184 33.36 -27.39 -41.56
CA THR A 184 33.14 -27.36 -43.01
C THR A 184 32.90 -28.78 -43.50
N ALA A 185 31.64 -29.16 -43.75
CA ALA A 185 31.29 -30.35 -44.51
C ALA A 185 30.04 -30.08 -45.38
N PRO A 186 29.91 -30.73 -46.56
CA PRO A 186 28.94 -30.35 -47.57
C PRO A 186 27.53 -30.89 -47.31
N HIS A 187 26.55 -30.03 -47.60
CA HIS A 187 25.12 -30.27 -47.54
C HIS A 187 24.66 -31.58 -48.19
N ARG A 188 23.90 -32.38 -47.42
CA ARG A 188 22.95 -33.37 -47.95
C ARG A 188 21.51 -32.88 -47.74
N PRO A 189 20.58 -33.21 -48.66
CA PRO A 189 19.18 -32.80 -48.57
C PRO A 189 18.46 -33.51 -47.43
N HIS A 190 17.74 -32.71 -46.63
CA HIS A 190 16.99 -33.15 -45.45
C HIS A 190 15.64 -33.78 -45.88
N PRO A 191 15.30 -35.01 -45.45
CA PRO A 191 13.97 -35.57 -45.64
C PRO A 191 12.95 -34.96 -44.67
N SER A 192 11.69 -34.89 -45.13
CA SER A 192 10.51 -34.40 -44.41
C SER A 192 10.45 -34.88 -42.97
N ARG A 193 10.27 -33.92 -42.06
CA ARG A 193 10.18 -34.09 -40.62
C ARG A 193 8.76 -34.56 -40.27
N GLU A 194 8.61 -35.87 -40.05
CA GLU A 194 7.43 -36.44 -39.39
C GLU A 194 7.31 -35.87 -37.97
N ALA A 195 6.10 -35.42 -37.64
CA ALA A 195 5.78 -34.82 -36.35
C ALA A 195 5.87 -35.88 -35.24
N VAL A 196 6.99 -35.88 -34.52
CA VAL A 196 7.17 -36.68 -33.31
C VAL A 196 6.26 -36.13 -32.22
N ALA A 197 5.37 -37.00 -31.71
CA ALA A 197 4.47 -36.68 -30.61
C ALA A 197 5.26 -36.20 -29.37
N PRO A 198 4.75 -35.19 -28.64
CA PRO A 198 5.44 -34.66 -27.47
C PRO A 198 5.63 -35.75 -26.40
N PRO A 199 6.77 -35.77 -25.70
CA PRO A 199 7.05 -36.74 -24.66
C PRO A 199 6.03 -36.62 -23.51
N PRO A 200 5.69 -37.74 -22.85
CA PRO A 200 4.74 -37.73 -21.74
C PRO A 200 5.27 -36.88 -20.57
N PRO A 201 4.38 -36.20 -19.83
CA PRO A 201 4.78 -35.36 -18.70
C PRO A 201 5.44 -36.21 -17.60
N PRO A 202 6.50 -35.71 -16.96
CA PRO A 202 7.21 -36.42 -15.89
C PRO A 202 6.29 -36.65 -14.69
N LYS A 203 6.39 -37.83 -14.07
CA LYS A 203 5.56 -38.20 -12.93
C LYS A 203 6.25 -37.82 -11.61
N PRO A 204 5.50 -37.35 -10.59
CA PRO A 204 6.07 -37.09 -9.28
C PRO A 204 6.50 -38.41 -8.61
N LYS A 205 7.68 -38.42 -7.98
CA LYS A 205 8.23 -39.54 -7.22
C LYS A 205 8.56 -39.09 -5.80
N THR A 206 8.14 -39.86 -4.81
CA THR A 206 8.50 -39.63 -3.41
C THR A 206 9.83 -40.31 -3.10
N VAL A 207 10.78 -39.56 -2.54
CA VAL A 207 12.11 -40.03 -2.14
C VAL A 207 12.32 -39.76 -0.65
N GLN A 208 13.02 -40.68 0.03
CA GLN A 208 13.41 -40.52 1.43
C GLN A 208 14.84 -40.01 1.54
N CYS A 209 15.06 -39.02 2.40
CA CYS A 209 16.36 -38.46 2.65
C CYS A 209 17.23 -39.42 3.45
N HIS A 210 18.41 -39.75 2.93
CA HIS A 210 19.39 -40.60 3.61
C HIS A 210 19.98 -39.97 4.88
N GLY A 211 19.95 -38.64 5.02
CA GLY A 211 20.50 -37.94 6.18
C GLY A 211 19.56 -37.94 7.39
N CYS A 212 18.29 -37.56 7.20
CA CYS A 212 17.34 -37.36 8.30
C CYS A 212 16.10 -38.27 8.26
N GLY A 213 15.91 -39.06 7.20
CA GLY A 213 14.72 -39.92 7.02
C GLY A 213 13.46 -39.19 6.55
N ALA A 214 13.49 -37.87 6.35
CA ALA A 214 12.34 -37.12 5.85
C ALA A 214 11.95 -37.58 4.42
N SER A 215 10.66 -37.67 4.14
CA SER A 215 10.13 -38.04 2.83
C SER A 215 9.70 -36.78 2.07
N MET A 216 10.14 -36.63 0.82
CA MET A 216 9.83 -35.48 -0.04
C MET A 216 9.39 -35.95 -1.42
N THR A 217 8.51 -35.19 -2.07
CA THR A 217 8.06 -35.50 -3.44
C THR A 217 8.78 -34.58 -4.45
N ILE A 218 9.51 -35.19 -5.38
CA ILE A 218 10.29 -34.52 -6.43
C ILE A 218 9.80 -34.95 -7.82
N MET A 219 9.98 -34.11 -8.83
CA MET A 219 9.70 -34.50 -10.21
C MET A 219 10.84 -35.39 -10.75
N GLU A 220 10.50 -36.34 -11.62
CA GLU A 220 11.49 -37.24 -12.22
C GLU A 220 12.56 -36.46 -13.01
N GLY A 221 13.82 -36.53 -12.56
CA GLY A 221 14.95 -35.78 -13.12
C GLY A 221 15.28 -34.47 -12.41
N GLU A 222 14.50 -34.05 -11.40
CA GLU A 222 14.74 -32.86 -10.60
C GLU A 222 15.57 -33.19 -9.35
N THR A 223 16.63 -32.44 -9.08
CA THR A 223 17.39 -32.54 -7.83
C THR A 223 16.98 -31.44 -6.85
N LYS A 224 16.55 -31.80 -5.63
CA LYS A 224 16.21 -30.84 -4.56
C LYS A 224 17.04 -31.07 -3.31
N ARG A 225 17.23 -30.02 -2.50
CA ARG A 225 17.85 -30.12 -1.18
C ARG A 225 16.78 -30.48 -0.13
N CYS A 226 17.14 -31.35 0.80
CA CYS A 226 16.31 -31.68 1.93
C CYS A 226 16.13 -30.48 2.87
N GLU A 227 14.88 -30.12 3.19
CA GLU A 227 14.54 -28.96 4.03
C GLU A 227 15.08 -29.07 5.48
N TYR A 228 15.47 -30.27 5.92
CA TYR A 228 15.89 -30.51 7.30
C TYR A 228 17.40 -30.60 7.48
N CYS A 229 18.12 -31.15 6.50
CA CYS A 229 19.56 -31.46 6.66
C CYS A 229 20.40 -31.09 5.44
N ASP A 230 19.83 -30.32 4.49
CA ASP A 230 20.49 -29.80 3.28
C ASP A 230 21.13 -30.86 2.36
N SER A 231 20.82 -32.14 2.57
CA SER A 231 21.30 -33.24 1.73
C SER A 231 20.62 -33.21 0.36
N ILE A 232 21.36 -33.49 -0.70
CA ILE A 232 20.85 -33.49 -2.08
C ILE A 232 20.04 -34.78 -2.31
N LEU A 233 18.82 -34.62 -2.82
CA LEU A 233 17.89 -35.69 -3.20
C LEU A 233 17.73 -35.70 -4.72
N SER A 234 17.81 -36.88 -5.32
CA SER A 234 17.70 -37.14 -6.77
C SER A 234 16.89 -38.41 -7.04
#